data_AF-A0A2E8KFK8-F1
#
_entry.id   AF-A0A2E8KFK8-F1
#
_cell.length_a   1.000
_cell.length_b   1.000
_cell.length_c   1.000
_cell.angle_alpha   90.00
_cell.angle_beta   90.00
_cell.angle_gamma   90.00
#
_symmetry.space_group_name_H-M   'P 1'
#
loop_
_entity.id
_entity.type
_entity.pdbx_description
1 polymer ?
#
loop_
_entity_poly.entity_id
_entity_poly.type
_entity_poly.pdbx_seq_one_letter_code
_entity_poly.pdbx_strand_id
1 'polypeptide(L)'
;MQKDYRPYWIKKTYLRFRSGYAEYFLRPRFKSLGQFGTFMRPWHIKINGEGISLGDCATIVAEPDRHVSIGVWGVSEGDGEIAIGHYVMISPGVRISAANKITIGDSCMFANGAYITDSDWHGIYDRMSRDQSSKPVIIEDNVWVGDHATVLKGVHIGKNSIVAAGSVVTKDVPQNTIVAGNPAVKVRDLDPEQGFKTRGDFFSDPLEHAKEYDQIDRMVLEGNSFWVWLISLFWPGIKK
;
A
#
# COMPACT_ATOMS: atom_id res chain seq x y z
N MET A 1 -19.19 2.63 -11.05
CA MET A 1 -18.53 3.85 -10.51
C MET A 1 -19.52 5.00 -10.61
N GLN A 2 -19.69 5.83 -9.58
CA GLN A 2 -20.59 7.00 -9.68
C GLN A 2 -19.98 8.07 -10.61
N LYS A 3 -20.82 8.78 -11.37
CA LYS A 3 -20.37 9.88 -12.24
C LYS A 3 -19.75 11.00 -11.38
N ASP A 4 -18.58 11.47 -11.79
CA ASP A 4 -17.94 12.62 -11.17
C ASP A 4 -18.49 13.91 -11.80
N TYR A 5 -19.22 14.69 -11.02
CA TYR A 5 -19.83 15.94 -11.47
C TYR A 5 -18.92 17.16 -11.28
N ARG A 6 -17.76 17.00 -10.65
CA ARG A 6 -16.84 18.12 -10.43
C ARG A 6 -16.43 18.75 -11.76
N PRO A 7 -16.46 20.09 -11.90
CA PRO A 7 -15.70 20.78 -12.92
C PRO A 7 -14.22 20.38 -12.85
N TYR A 8 -13.58 20.31 -14.02
CA TYR A 8 -12.17 19.96 -14.15
C TYR A 8 -11.26 20.71 -13.17
N TRP A 9 -11.42 22.04 -13.06
CA TRP A 9 -10.60 22.86 -12.17
C TRP A 9 -10.78 22.52 -10.69
N ILE A 10 -11.98 22.11 -10.26
CA ILE A 10 -12.23 21.68 -8.87
C ILE A 10 -11.50 20.38 -8.58
N LYS A 11 -11.59 19.40 -9.49
CA LYS A 11 -10.85 18.15 -9.36
C LYS A 11 -9.35 18.42 -9.27
N LYS A 12 -8.80 19.28 -10.13
CA LYS A 12 -7.36 19.61 -10.09
C LYS A 12 -6.95 20.34 -8.82
N THR A 13 -7.74 21.29 -8.34
CA THR A 13 -7.48 21.95 -7.05
C THR A 13 -7.48 20.93 -5.90
N TYR A 14 -8.44 20.00 -5.89
CA TYR A 14 -8.47 18.92 -4.91
C TYR A 14 -7.24 18.00 -4.99
N LEU A 15 -6.83 17.61 -6.20
CA LEU A 15 -5.63 16.78 -6.39
C LEU A 15 -4.36 17.50 -5.96
N ARG A 16 -4.23 18.81 -6.22
CA ARG A 16 -3.12 19.64 -5.73
C ARG A 16 -3.10 19.74 -4.22
N PHE A 17 -4.25 19.99 -3.59
CA PHE A 17 -4.38 19.98 -2.13
C PHE A 17 -3.93 18.62 -1.54
N ARG A 18 -4.40 17.51 -2.13
CA ARG A 18 -4.03 16.16 -1.71
C ARG A 18 -2.52 15.92 -1.82
N SER A 19 -1.91 16.32 -2.92
CA SER A 19 -0.46 16.22 -3.12
C SER A 19 0.30 17.09 -2.11
N GLY A 20 -0.12 18.35 -1.94
CA GLY A 20 0.49 19.26 -0.98
C GLY A 20 0.40 18.76 0.47
N TYR A 21 -0.72 18.13 0.84
CA TYR A 21 -0.86 17.48 2.16
C TYR A 21 0.16 16.35 2.33
N ALA A 22 0.29 15.46 1.35
CA ALA A 22 1.25 14.36 1.43
C ALA A 22 2.69 14.87 1.56
N GLU A 23 3.06 15.88 0.77
CA GLU A 23 4.37 16.52 0.82
C GLU A 23 4.65 17.24 2.15
N TYR A 24 3.66 17.92 2.72
CA TYR A 24 3.86 18.67 3.96
C TYR A 24 3.78 17.81 5.22
N PHE A 25 2.82 16.87 5.29
CA PHE A 25 2.55 16.10 6.51
C PHE A 25 3.07 14.68 6.50
N LEU A 26 3.11 14.00 5.34
CA LEU A 26 3.56 12.61 5.26
C LEU A 26 5.06 12.52 4.99
N ARG A 27 5.60 13.26 4.01
CA ARG A 27 7.02 13.19 3.63
C ARG A 27 7.98 13.33 4.83
N PRO A 28 7.79 14.29 5.77
CA PRO A 28 8.69 14.41 6.91
C PRO A 28 8.67 13.22 7.89
N ARG A 29 7.67 12.34 7.79
CA ARG A 29 7.55 11.14 8.63
C ARG A 29 8.28 9.92 8.06
N PHE A 30 8.74 9.98 6.82
CA PHE A 30 9.56 8.94 6.22
C PHE A 30 11.04 9.30 6.34
N LYS A 31 11.88 8.30 6.56
CA LYS A 31 13.34 8.39 6.36
C LYS A 31 13.64 8.82 4.93
N SER A 32 12.94 8.22 3.97
CA SER A 32 12.95 8.61 2.57
C SER A 32 11.60 8.31 1.92
N LEU A 33 11.16 9.23 1.07
CA LEU A 33 9.94 9.08 0.28
C LEU A 33 10.29 9.37 -1.18
N GLY A 34 9.98 8.45 -2.07
CA GLY A 34 10.20 8.59 -3.50
C GLY A 34 9.36 9.70 -4.14
N GLN A 35 9.54 9.84 -5.45
CA GLN A 35 8.81 10.76 -6.32
C GLN A 35 7.61 10.07 -6.96
N PHE A 36 6.73 10.87 -7.57
CA PHE A 36 5.57 10.40 -8.33
C PHE A 36 4.58 9.50 -7.55
N GLY A 37 4.64 9.55 -6.21
CA GLY A 37 3.71 8.81 -5.36
C GLY A 37 2.28 9.33 -5.45
N THR A 38 1.31 8.42 -5.44
CA THR A 38 -0.12 8.73 -5.39
C THR A 38 -0.72 8.32 -4.05
N PHE A 39 -1.03 9.31 -3.21
CA PHE A 39 -1.65 9.09 -1.90
C PHE A 39 -3.11 9.51 -1.94
N MET A 40 -4.03 8.54 -1.94
CA MET A 40 -5.47 8.78 -1.90
C MET A 40 -5.92 8.92 -0.45
N ARG A 41 -6.49 10.09 -0.11
CA ARG A 41 -6.88 10.47 1.26
C ARG A 41 -5.72 10.36 2.27
N PRO A 42 -4.62 11.10 2.05
CA PRO A 42 -3.38 10.95 2.82
C PRO A 42 -3.52 11.19 4.33
N TRP A 43 -4.52 11.94 4.78
CA TRP A 43 -4.84 12.15 6.20
C TRP A 43 -5.31 10.88 6.93
N HIS A 44 -5.54 9.78 6.22
CA HIS A 44 -5.88 8.45 6.75
C HIS A 44 -4.69 7.47 6.74
N ILE A 45 -3.49 7.96 6.40
CA ILE A 45 -2.25 7.19 6.42
C ILE A 45 -1.50 7.49 7.73
N LYS A 46 -1.16 6.45 8.48
CA LYS A 46 -0.41 6.54 9.72
C LYS A 46 1.00 6.01 9.52
N ILE A 47 1.98 6.90 9.65
CA ILE A 47 3.42 6.58 9.65
C ILE A 47 3.94 6.83 11.07
N ASN A 48 4.56 5.82 11.68
CA ASN A 48 5.10 5.88 13.04
C ASN A 48 6.53 5.30 13.09
N GLY A 49 7.44 5.96 13.78
CA GLY A 49 8.86 5.58 13.83
C GLY A 49 9.66 6.15 12.66
N GLU A 50 10.98 6.20 12.82
CA GLU A 50 11.86 6.94 11.91
C GLU A 50 12.46 6.07 10.79
N GLY A 51 12.52 4.75 10.96
CA GLY A 51 13.17 3.81 10.03
C GLY A 51 12.34 3.42 8.81
N ILE A 52 11.47 4.28 8.28
CA ILE A 52 10.53 3.93 7.20
C ILE A 52 10.93 4.61 5.88
N SER A 53 11.18 3.80 4.85
CA SER A 53 11.50 4.25 3.49
C SER A 53 10.47 3.72 2.50
N LEU A 54 10.07 4.55 1.53
CA LEU A 54 9.14 4.18 0.46
C LEU A 54 9.65 4.69 -0.89
N GLY A 55 9.78 3.81 -1.87
CA GLY A 55 10.28 4.10 -3.21
C GLY A 55 9.35 4.94 -4.09
N ASP A 56 9.80 5.16 -5.33
CA ASP A 56 9.09 5.96 -6.33
C ASP A 56 7.79 5.31 -6.80
N CYS A 57 6.87 6.12 -7.31
CA CYS A 57 5.61 5.68 -7.91
C CYS A 57 4.73 4.79 -6.99
N ALA A 58 4.93 4.90 -5.67
CA ALA A 58 4.10 4.21 -4.70
C ALA A 58 2.65 4.71 -4.77
N THR A 59 1.68 3.80 -4.64
CA THR A 59 0.27 4.14 -4.55
C THR A 59 -0.27 3.67 -3.20
N ILE A 60 -0.75 4.60 -2.38
CA ILE A 60 -1.42 4.27 -1.11
C ILE A 60 -2.84 4.77 -1.16
N VAL A 61 -3.79 3.88 -0.93
CA VAL A 61 -5.21 4.20 -0.82
C VAL A 61 -5.64 3.98 0.62
N ALA A 62 -6.12 5.03 1.28
CA ALA A 62 -6.61 4.95 2.65
C ALA A 62 -8.06 5.44 2.74
N GLU A 63 -8.82 4.88 3.68
CA GLU A 63 -10.22 5.20 3.92
C GLU A 63 -10.44 5.48 5.41
N PRO A 64 -11.45 6.28 5.81
CA PRO A 64 -11.68 6.67 7.21
C PRO A 64 -11.98 5.48 8.13
N ASP A 65 -12.63 4.43 7.61
CA ASP A 65 -12.92 3.19 8.33
C ASP A 65 -11.75 2.19 8.26
N ARG A 66 -10.81 2.40 7.34
CA ARG A 66 -9.68 1.49 7.06
C ARG A 66 -8.40 2.28 6.79
N HIS A 67 -7.86 2.83 7.87
CA HIS A 67 -6.57 3.50 7.87
C HIS A 67 -5.45 2.56 7.41
N VAL A 68 -4.54 3.07 6.58
CA VAL A 68 -3.27 2.39 6.30
C VAL A 68 -2.29 2.74 7.41
N SER A 69 -1.62 1.75 7.99
CA SER A 69 -0.68 1.96 9.11
C SER A 69 0.66 1.29 8.83
N ILE A 70 1.74 2.08 8.76
CA ILE A 70 3.12 1.61 8.59
C ILE A 70 3.90 2.10 9.80
N GLY A 71 4.45 1.17 10.59
CA GLY A 71 5.01 1.50 11.89
C GLY A 71 6.27 0.72 12.22
N VAL A 72 7.32 1.41 12.59
CA VAL A 72 8.50 0.86 13.25
C VAL A 72 8.37 1.06 14.75
N TRP A 73 8.53 -0.02 15.50
CA TRP A 73 8.36 -0.10 16.95
C TRP A 73 9.50 -0.95 17.53
N GLY A 74 10.74 -0.53 17.25
CA GLY A 74 11.96 -1.18 17.74
C GLY A 74 12.05 -1.30 19.26
N VAL A 75 12.97 -2.15 19.72
CA VAL A 75 13.20 -2.37 21.16
C VAL A 75 13.78 -1.11 21.79
N SER A 76 14.74 -0.48 21.12
CA SER A 76 15.39 0.78 21.52
C SER A 76 15.07 1.89 20.52
N GLU A 77 15.39 3.13 20.89
CA GLU A 77 15.32 4.27 19.98
C GLU A 77 16.26 4.06 18.78
N GLY A 78 15.75 4.30 17.57
CA GLY A 78 16.48 4.07 16.32
C GLY A 78 16.50 2.62 15.83
N ASP A 79 16.02 1.66 16.63
CA ASP A 79 15.89 0.27 16.18
C ASP A 79 14.70 0.11 15.22
N GLY A 80 14.86 -0.83 14.30
CA GLY A 80 13.79 -1.25 13.40
C GLY A 80 13.81 -0.53 12.05
N GLU A 81 13.49 -1.26 10.99
CA GLU A 81 13.42 -0.71 9.64
C GLU A 81 12.25 -1.29 8.84
N ILE A 82 11.59 -0.43 8.06
CA ILE A 82 10.68 -0.85 6.99
C ILE A 82 11.18 -0.21 5.70
N ALA A 83 11.69 -1.04 4.78
CA ALA A 83 12.13 -0.61 3.46
C ALA A 83 11.14 -1.13 2.41
N ILE A 84 10.46 -0.21 1.73
CA ILE A 84 9.48 -0.52 0.68
C ILE A 84 10.01 0.00 -0.64
N GLY A 85 10.07 -0.89 -1.63
CA GLY A 85 10.54 -0.61 -2.97
C GLY A 85 9.64 0.33 -3.80
N HIS A 86 9.94 0.37 -5.08
CA HIS A 86 9.27 1.20 -6.07
C HIS A 86 7.96 0.55 -6.54
N TYR A 87 7.05 1.38 -7.06
CA TYR A 87 5.81 0.93 -7.71
C TYR A 87 4.87 0.12 -6.81
N VAL A 88 5.06 0.15 -5.49
CA VAL A 88 4.24 -0.63 -4.55
C VAL A 88 2.82 -0.07 -4.45
N MET A 89 1.82 -0.96 -4.36
CA MET A 89 0.44 -0.59 -4.09
C MET A 89 -0.01 -1.06 -2.71
N ILE A 90 -0.53 -0.15 -1.90
CA ILE A 90 -1.05 -0.42 -0.56
C ILE A 90 -2.52 -0.02 -0.52
N SER A 91 -3.40 -1.00 -0.33
CA SER A 91 -4.85 -0.82 -0.26
C SER A 91 -5.33 -0.44 1.15
N PRO A 92 -6.59 0.00 1.33
CA PRO A 92 -7.09 0.43 2.63
C PRO A 92 -6.98 -0.66 3.70
N GLY A 93 -6.67 -0.24 4.93
CA GLY A 93 -6.61 -1.13 6.09
C GLY A 93 -5.33 -1.96 6.21
N VAL A 94 -4.41 -1.89 5.24
CA VAL A 94 -3.13 -2.59 5.33
C VAL A 94 -2.34 -2.09 6.55
N ARG A 95 -1.76 -3.04 7.28
CA ARG A 95 -0.87 -2.77 8.41
C ARG A 95 0.49 -3.43 8.18
N ILE A 96 1.56 -2.66 8.31
CA ILE A 96 2.94 -3.15 8.27
C ILE A 96 3.59 -2.72 9.58
N SER A 97 4.11 -3.66 10.36
CA SER A 97 4.61 -3.38 11.71
C SER A 97 5.91 -4.13 11.98
N ALA A 98 7.00 -3.38 12.08
CA ALA A 98 8.34 -3.92 12.30
C ALA A 98 8.85 -3.60 13.71
N ALA A 99 9.43 -4.57 14.39
CA ALA A 99 10.30 -4.40 15.55
C ALA A 99 11.79 -4.51 15.16
N ASN A 100 12.11 -5.19 14.07
CA ASN A 100 13.47 -5.44 13.58
C ASN A 100 13.64 -5.00 12.12
N LYS A 101 13.08 -5.73 11.15
CA LYS A 101 13.22 -5.39 9.75
C LYS A 101 12.14 -6.03 8.89
N ILE A 102 11.46 -5.21 8.09
CA ILE A 102 10.60 -5.67 7.00
C ILE A 102 11.14 -5.07 5.70
N THR A 103 11.43 -5.93 4.72
CA THR A 103 11.85 -5.52 3.38
C THR A 103 10.82 -5.97 2.37
N ILE A 104 10.35 -5.02 1.56
CA ILE A 104 9.36 -5.23 0.50
C ILE A 104 9.97 -4.76 -0.81
N GLY A 105 10.05 -5.65 -1.78
CA GLY A 105 10.58 -5.39 -3.11
C GLY A 105 9.63 -4.57 -3.99
N ASP A 106 10.05 -4.41 -5.25
CA ASP A 106 9.36 -3.54 -6.20
C ASP A 106 8.06 -4.17 -6.69
N SER A 107 7.12 -3.33 -7.13
CA SER A 107 5.84 -3.76 -7.74
C SER A 107 4.95 -4.65 -6.86
N CYS A 108 5.24 -4.77 -5.56
CA CYS A 108 4.39 -5.54 -4.65
C CYS A 108 3.00 -4.90 -4.52
N MET A 109 1.99 -5.75 -4.31
CA MET A 109 0.61 -5.31 -4.12
C MET A 109 0.05 -5.89 -2.83
N PHE A 110 -0.44 -5.02 -1.96
CA PHE A 110 -1.08 -5.37 -0.70
C PHE A 110 -2.55 -5.01 -0.76
N ALA A 111 -3.40 -6.02 -0.72
CA ALA A 111 -4.82 -5.87 -0.81
C ALA A 111 -5.43 -5.54 0.58
N ASN A 112 -6.73 -5.31 0.63
CA ASN A 112 -7.39 -4.68 1.77
C ASN A 112 -7.14 -5.43 3.07
N GLY A 113 -6.71 -4.73 4.11
CA GLY A 113 -6.54 -5.34 5.45
C GLY A 113 -5.41 -6.35 5.57
N ALA A 114 -4.52 -6.49 4.59
CA ALA A 114 -3.34 -7.35 4.73
C ALA A 114 -2.46 -6.89 5.91
N TYR A 115 -1.88 -7.84 6.64
CA TYR A 115 -1.04 -7.57 7.80
C TYR A 115 0.34 -8.22 7.66
N ILE A 116 1.40 -7.45 7.83
CA ILE A 116 2.79 -7.93 7.78
C ILE A 116 3.48 -7.55 9.08
N THR A 117 4.09 -8.55 9.74
CA THR A 117 4.78 -8.34 11.01
C THR A 117 5.98 -9.25 11.19
N ASP A 118 7.03 -8.72 11.81
CA ASP A 118 8.28 -9.42 12.11
C ASP A 118 8.44 -9.76 13.61
N SER A 119 7.37 -9.58 14.42
CA SER A 119 7.38 -9.78 15.87
C SER A 119 6.06 -10.31 16.41
N ASP A 120 6.11 -11.04 17.53
CA ASP A 120 4.91 -11.40 18.31
C ASP A 120 4.53 -10.32 19.33
N TRP A 121 5.33 -9.25 19.41
CA TRP A 121 5.17 -8.04 20.24
C TRP A 121 5.36 -8.25 21.75
N HIS A 122 4.73 -9.27 22.32
CA HIS A 122 4.75 -9.55 23.75
C HIS A 122 5.26 -10.96 24.04
N GLY A 123 5.88 -11.14 25.20
CA GLY A 123 6.27 -12.46 25.68
C GLY A 123 5.06 -13.42 25.80
N ILE A 124 5.31 -14.73 25.75
CA ILE A 124 4.23 -15.75 25.84
C ILE A 124 3.68 -15.87 27.27
N TYR A 125 4.58 -15.85 28.26
CA TYR A 125 4.23 -16.02 29.67
C TYR A 125 4.19 -14.68 30.42
N ASP A 126 5.15 -13.80 30.16
CA ASP A 126 5.10 -12.41 30.63
C ASP A 126 4.60 -11.50 29.50
N ARG A 127 3.31 -11.17 29.55
CA ARG A 127 2.64 -10.30 28.57
C ARG A 127 3.03 -8.82 28.69
N MET A 128 3.67 -8.41 29.79
CA MET A 128 4.17 -7.05 29.97
C MET A 128 5.55 -6.88 29.32
N SER A 129 6.32 -7.96 29.21
CA SER A 129 7.59 -7.97 28.50
C SER A 129 7.43 -7.85 26.98
N ARG A 130 8.40 -7.19 26.34
CA ARG A 130 8.53 -7.16 24.88
C ARG A 130 9.12 -8.48 24.38
N ASP A 131 8.55 -9.03 23.31
CA ASP A 131 9.15 -10.19 22.64
C ASP A 131 10.52 -9.81 22.06
N GLN A 132 11.55 -10.54 22.45
CA GLN A 132 12.93 -10.36 21.95
C GLN A 132 13.24 -11.26 20.75
N SER A 133 12.28 -12.09 20.33
CA SER A 133 12.46 -13.08 19.25
C SER A 133 11.93 -12.61 17.90
N SER A 134 11.93 -11.30 17.64
CA SER A 134 11.61 -10.75 16.32
C SER A 134 12.53 -11.33 15.25
N LYS A 135 11.97 -11.62 14.07
CA LYS A 135 12.71 -12.19 12.93
C LYS A 135 12.31 -11.44 11.66
N PRO A 136 13.28 -10.95 10.86
CA PRO A 136 12.99 -10.17 9.67
C PRO A 136 11.99 -10.84 8.72
N VAL A 137 11.18 -10.03 8.04
CA VAL A 137 10.31 -10.47 6.95
C VAL A 137 10.83 -9.92 5.64
N ILE A 138 10.92 -10.78 4.64
CA ILE A 138 11.38 -10.43 3.29
C ILE A 138 10.27 -10.76 2.31
N ILE A 139 9.82 -9.77 1.55
CA ILE A 139 8.86 -9.92 0.47
C ILE A 139 9.56 -9.45 -0.80
N GLU A 140 9.85 -10.36 -1.72
CA GLU A 140 10.54 -10.04 -2.97
C GLU A 140 9.62 -9.35 -3.99
N ASP A 141 10.18 -8.97 -5.13
CA ASP A 141 9.47 -8.20 -6.15
C ASP A 141 8.18 -8.87 -6.63
N ASN A 142 7.21 -8.05 -7.00
CA ASN A 142 5.98 -8.44 -7.67
C ASN A 142 5.13 -9.45 -6.88
N VAL A 143 5.31 -9.52 -5.56
CA VAL A 143 4.46 -10.33 -4.69
C VAL A 143 3.09 -9.67 -4.53
N TRP A 144 2.04 -10.49 -4.58
CA TRP A 144 0.68 -10.06 -4.30
C TRP A 144 0.17 -10.70 -3.00
N VAL A 145 -0.11 -9.87 -2.00
CA VAL A 145 -0.72 -10.28 -0.73
C VAL A 145 -2.21 -9.94 -0.75
N GLY A 146 -3.05 -10.97 -0.76
CA GLY A 146 -4.50 -10.87 -0.88
C GLY A 146 -5.21 -10.29 0.35
N ASP A 147 -6.51 -10.03 0.19
CA ASP A 147 -7.33 -9.37 1.21
C ASP A 147 -7.26 -10.12 2.54
N HIS A 148 -7.00 -9.39 3.63
CA HIS A 148 -6.91 -9.92 5.00
C HIS A 148 -5.90 -11.05 5.20
N ALA A 149 -4.95 -11.23 4.28
CA ALA A 149 -3.85 -12.16 4.50
C ALA A 149 -2.84 -11.61 5.51
N THR A 150 -2.23 -12.51 6.30
CA THR A 150 -1.24 -12.18 7.32
C THR A 150 0.09 -12.86 7.02
N VAL A 151 1.19 -12.10 7.06
CA VAL A 151 2.56 -12.60 6.94
C VAL A 151 3.24 -12.45 8.30
N LEU A 152 3.67 -13.58 8.87
CA LEU A 152 4.27 -13.64 10.21
C LEU A 152 5.78 -13.52 10.19
N LYS A 153 6.36 -13.34 11.39
CA LYS A 153 7.78 -13.12 11.57
C LYS A 153 8.66 -14.20 10.99
N GLY A 154 9.79 -13.80 10.41
CA GLY A 154 10.78 -14.71 9.85
C GLY A 154 10.43 -15.28 8.48
N VAL A 155 9.31 -14.90 7.87
CA VAL A 155 8.90 -15.39 6.55
C VAL A 155 9.62 -14.66 5.43
N HIS A 156 10.10 -15.42 4.45
CA HIS A 156 10.55 -14.97 3.14
C HIS A 156 9.55 -15.39 2.05
N ILE A 157 8.97 -14.42 1.35
CA ILE A 157 8.09 -14.66 0.19
C ILE A 157 8.87 -14.34 -1.08
N GLY A 158 9.10 -15.37 -1.90
CA GLY A 158 9.84 -15.26 -3.15
C GLY A 158 9.07 -14.54 -4.26
N LYS A 159 9.82 -14.02 -5.22
CA LYS A 159 9.36 -13.18 -6.34
C LYS A 159 8.12 -13.72 -7.05
N ASN A 160 7.25 -12.82 -7.50
CA ASN A 160 5.99 -13.08 -8.22
C ASN A 160 4.93 -13.89 -7.45
N SER A 161 5.20 -14.31 -6.21
CA SER A 161 4.30 -15.20 -5.48
C SER A 161 3.01 -14.51 -5.07
N ILE A 162 1.96 -15.32 -4.90
CA ILE A 162 0.63 -14.85 -4.52
C ILE A 162 0.24 -15.50 -3.20
N VAL A 163 -0.12 -14.67 -2.22
CA VAL A 163 -0.78 -15.09 -0.99
C VAL A 163 -2.27 -14.86 -1.14
N ALA A 164 -3.06 -15.93 -1.17
CA ALA A 164 -4.51 -15.82 -1.33
C ALA A 164 -5.17 -15.09 -0.14
N ALA A 165 -6.35 -14.52 -0.37
CA ALA A 165 -7.12 -13.83 0.65
C ALA A 165 -7.36 -14.69 1.90
N GLY A 166 -7.32 -14.06 3.08
CA GLY A 166 -7.54 -14.69 4.38
C GLY A 166 -6.46 -15.67 4.84
N SER A 167 -5.33 -15.76 4.13
CA SER A 167 -4.27 -16.72 4.45
C SER A 167 -3.37 -16.25 5.59
N VAL A 168 -2.80 -17.19 6.36
CA VAL A 168 -1.79 -16.89 7.39
C VAL A 168 -0.49 -17.59 7.02
N VAL A 169 0.48 -16.82 6.55
CA VAL A 169 1.78 -17.32 6.09
C VAL A 169 2.71 -17.44 7.30
N THR A 170 3.06 -18.69 7.62
CA THR A 170 3.91 -19.04 8.78
C THR A 170 5.28 -19.60 8.37
N LYS A 171 5.51 -19.80 7.07
CA LYS A 171 6.71 -20.42 6.48
C LYS A 171 7.03 -19.74 5.16
N ASP A 172 8.28 -19.86 4.73
CA ASP A 172 8.75 -19.32 3.46
C ASP A 172 7.94 -19.83 2.28
N VAL A 173 7.79 -18.95 1.29
CA VAL A 173 7.07 -19.22 0.04
C VAL A 173 8.08 -19.15 -1.10
N PRO A 174 8.32 -20.24 -1.84
CA PRO A 174 9.20 -20.20 -3.01
C PRO A 174 8.69 -19.20 -4.05
N GLN A 175 9.59 -18.66 -4.87
CA GLN A 175 9.21 -17.80 -6.00
C GLN A 175 8.18 -18.47 -6.92
N ASN A 176 7.39 -17.66 -7.62
CA ASN A 176 6.36 -18.10 -8.55
C ASN A 176 5.36 -19.07 -7.91
N THR A 177 5.06 -18.95 -6.61
CA THR A 177 4.15 -19.88 -5.93
C THR A 177 2.87 -19.17 -5.50
N ILE A 178 1.73 -19.86 -5.62
CA ILE A 178 0.48 -19.46 -4.99
C ILE A 178 0.31 -20.26 -3.70
N VAL A 179 0.12 -19.57 -2.57
CA VAL A 179 -0.21 -20.17 -1.28
C VAL A 179 -1.59 -19.72 -0.78
N ALA A 180 -2.28 -20.60 -0.06
CA ALA A 180 -3.58 -20.29 0.55
C ALA A 180 -3.79 -21.04 1.87
N GLY A 181 -4.63 -20.48 2.76
CA GLY A 181 -5.10 -21.13 3.99
C GLY A 181 -4.45 -20.61 5.28
N ASN A 182 -4.84 -21.20 6.40
CA ASN A 182 -4.31 -20.87 7.73
C ASN A 182 -3.99 -22.19 8.50
N PRO A 183 -2.71 -22.62 8.58
CA PRO A 183 -1.56 -21.98 7.94
C PRO A 183 -1.61 -22.10 6.41
N ALA A 184 -0.98 -21.14 5.72
CA ALA A 184 -0.93 -21.11 4.27
C ALA A 184 -0.07 -22.28 3.74
N VAL A 185 -0.58 -22.98 2.74
CA VAL A 185 0.10 -24.07 2.05
C VAL A 185 0.15 -23.80 0.55
N LYS A 186 1.14 -24.37 -0.13
CA LYS A 186 1.26 -24.29 -1.59
C LYS A 186 0.00 -24.88 -2.24
N VAL A 187 -0.61 -24.08 -3.12
CA VAL A 187 -1.74 -24.47 -3.96
C VAL A 187 -1.22 -24.94 -5.32
N ARG A 188 -0.41 -24.10 -5.97
CA ARG A 188 0.23 -24.40 -7.27
C ARG A 188 1.37 -23.44 -7.55
N ASP A 189 2.17 -23.78 -8.55
CA ASP A 189 3.12 -22.85 -9.15
C ASP A 189 2.44 -21.97 -10.21
N LEU A 190 3.01 -20.79 -10.41
CA LEU A 190 2.79 -19.92 -11.55
C LEU A 190 3.70 -20.38 -12.69
N ASP A 191 3.23 -20.19 -13.91
CA ASP A 191 3.98 -20.50 -15.13
C ASP A 191 4.81 -19.28 -15.53
N PRO A 192 6.15 -19.31 -15.40
CA PRO A 192 7.00 -18.16 -15.72
C PRO A 192 7.02 -17.82 -17.22
N GLU A 193 6.68 -18.79 -18.09
CA GLU A 193 6.74 -18.63 -19.55
C GLU A 193 5.62 -17.73 -20.08
N GLN A 194 4.55 -17.49 -19.30
CA GLN A 194 3.49 -16.55 -19.67
C GLN A 194 3.96 -15.09 -19.60
N GLY A 195 5.11 -14.83 -18.97
CA GLY A 195 5.62 -13.50 -18.68
C GLY A 195 4.80 -12.79 -17.60
N PHE A 196 5.40 -11.77 -17.00
CA PHE A 196 4.74 -10.92 -16.01
C PHE A 196 4.64 -9.50 -16.54
N LYS A 197 3.47 -8.89 -16.36
CA LYS A 197 3.32 -7.43 -16.38
C LYS A 197 3.27 -6.95 -14.94
N THR A 198 4.27 -6.17 -14.57
CA THR A 198 4.44 -5.63 -13.24
C THR A 198 3.92 -4.20 -13.16
N ARG A 199 3.85 -3.66 -11.94
CA ARG A 199 3.59 -2.23 -11.77
C ARG A 199 4.73 -1.36 -12.29
N GLY A 200 5.97 -1.84 -12.23
CA GLY A 200 7.12 -1.17 -12.86
C GLY A 200 6.91 -0.94 -14.35
N ASP A 201 6.39 -1.94 -15.08
CA ASP A 201 6.06 -1.78 -16.51
C ASP A 201 4.98 -0.70 -16.73
N PHE A 202 4.00 -0.65 -15.83
CA PHE A 202 2.93 0.36 -15.84
C PHE A 202 3.41 1.77 -15.46
N PHE A 203 4.57 1.93 -14.83
CA PHE A 203 5.15 3.23 -14.48
C PHE A 203 6.48 3.48 -15.20
N SER A 204 6.67 2.84 -16.36
CA SER A 204 7.89 3.00 -17.15
C SER A 204 8.10 4.45 -17.62
N ASP A 205 7.02 5.19 -17.87
CA ASP A 205 7.04 6.65 -18.05
C ASP A 205 5.98 7.35 -17.17
N PRO A 206 6.31 7.71 -15.91
CA PRO A 206 5.35 8.30 -15.00
C PRO A 206 4.88 9.70 -15.43
N LEU A 207 5.69 10.42 -16.20
CA LEU A 207 5.33 11.75 -16.70
C LEU A 207 4.31 11.66 -17.82
N GLU A 208 4.50 10.71 -18.75
CA GLU A 208 3.53 10.47 -19.81
C GLU A 208 2.20 9.97 -19.23
N HIS A 209 2.24 9.02 -18.30
CA HIS A 209 1.02 8.58 -17.61
C HIS A 209 0.30 9.75 -16.93
N ALA A 210 1.02 10.67 -16.27
CA ALA A 210 0.40 11.84 -15.67
C ALA A 210 -0.31 12.74 -16.70
N LYS A 211 0.24 12.88 -17.92
CA LYS A 211 -0.41 13.61 -19.02
C LYS A 211 -1.65 12.88 -19.55
N GLU A 212 -1.56 11.56 -19.73
CA GLU A 212 -2.68 10.73 -20.17
C GLU A 212 -3.86 10.83 -19.19
N TYR A 213 -3.59 10.72 -17.88
CA TYR A 213 -4.61 10.91 -16.85
C TYR A 213 -5.19 12.33 -16.86
N ASP A 214 -4.39 13.36 -17.16
CA ASP A 214 -4.88 14.75 -17.33
C ASP A 214 -5.86 14.88 -18.50
N GLN A 215 -5.53 14.25 -19.63
CA GLN A 215 -6.38 14.26 -20.82
C GLN A 215 -7.71 13.54 -20.56
N ILE A 216 -7.66 12.37 -19.92
CA ILE A 216 -8.86 11.63 -19.50
C ILE A 216 -9.70 12.49 -18.55
N ASP A 217 -9.10 13.16 -17.57
CA ASP A 217 -9.80 14.07 -16.66
C ASP A 217 -10.51 15.20 -17.41
N ARG A 218 -9.89 15.77 -18.44
CA ARG A 218 -10.52 16.82 -19.27
C ARG A 218 -11.72 16.29 -20.02
N MET A 219 -11.59 15.12 -20.66
CA MET A 219 -12.65 14.49 -21.44
C MET A 219 -13.83 14.07 -20.55
N VAL A 220 -13.56 13.39 -19.44
CA VAL A 220 -14.60 12.83 -18.56
C VAL A 220 -15.38 13.93 -17.82
N LEU A 221 -14.75 15.08 -17.57
CA LEU A 221 -15.34 16.21 -16.85
C LEU A 221 -15.79 17.33 -17.79
N GLU A 222 -15.71 17.11 -19.10
CA GLU A 222 -16.18 18.07 -20.09
C GLU A 222 -17.69 18.33 -19.90
N GLY A 223 -18.09 19.60 -19.96
CA GLY A 223 -19.47 20.02 -19.74
C GLY A 223 -19.96 20.00 -18.29
N ASN A 224 -19.14 19.58 -17.31
CA ASN A 224 -19.52 19.67 -15.90
C ASN A 224 -19.64 21.13 -15.43
N SER A 225 -20.74 21.44 -14.74
CA SER A 225 -21.02 22.78 -14.21
C SER A 225 -20.76 22.87 -12.71
N PHE A 226 -20.17 24.00 -12.27
CA PHE A 226 -19.94 24.29 -10.85
C PHE A 226 -21.23 24.22 -10.03
N TRP A 227 -22.31 24.80 -10.54
CA TRP A 227 -23.59 24.84 -9.82
C TRP A 227 -24.24 23.47 -9.75
N VAL A 228 -24.16 22.67 -10.82
CA VAL A 228 -24.67 21.29 -10.82
C VAL A 228 -23.90 20.44 -9.80
N TRP A 229 -22.57 20.57 -9.77
CA TRP A 229 -21.75 19.91 -8.77
C TRP A 229 -22.10 20.35 -7.35
N LEU A 230 -22.18 21.66 -7.09
CA LEU A 230 -22.47 22.20 -5.75
C LEU A 230 -23.84 21.72 -5.26
N ILE A 231 -24.87 21.76 -6.11
CA ILE A 231 -26.21 21.24 -5.78
C ILE A 231 -26.15 19.74 -5.49
N SER A 232 -25.36 18.98 -6.27
CA SER A 232 -25.23 17.52 -6.07
C SER A 232 -24.65 17.13 -4.70
N LEU A 233 -23.91 18.03 -4.04
CA LEU A 233 -23.39 17.79 -2.69
C LEU A 233 -24.50 17.77 -1.62
N PHE A 234 -25.55 18.57 -1.81
CA PHE A 234 -26.67 18.68 -0.87
C PHE A 234 -27.89 17.86 -1.30
N TRP A 235 -28.03 17.59 -2.61
CA TRP A 235 -29.17 16.88 -3.19
C TRP A 235 -28.71 15.81 -4.19
N PRO A 236 -28.15 14.68 -3.72
CA PRO A 236 -27.55 13.65 -4.58
C PRO A 236 -28.57 12.93 -5.50
N GLY A 237 -29.87 13.11 -5.26
CA GLY A 237 -30.97 12.59 -6.08
C GLY A 237 -31.33 13.46 -7.29
N ILE A 238 -30.82 14.70 -7.40
CA ILE A 238 -31.00 15.55 -8.60
C ILE A 238 -30.04 15.05 -9.68
N LYS A 239 -30.33 13.88 -10.23
CA LYS A 239 -29.66 13.35 -11.42
C LYS A 239 -30.51 13.75 -12.63
N LYS A 240 -30.01 14.67 -13.44
CA LYS A 240 -30.47 14.90 -14.82
C LYS A 240 -29.40 14.36 -15.76
#